data_AF-A0A8J3F9H7-F1
#
_entry.id   AF-A0A8J3F9H7-F1
#
_cell.length_a   1.000
_cell.length_b   1.000
_cell.length_c   1.000
_cell.angle_alpha   90.00
_cell.angle_beta   90.00
_cell.angle_gamma   90.00
#
_symmetry.space_group_name_H-M   'P 1'
#
loop_
_entity.id
_entity.type
_entity.pdbx_description
1 polymer ?
#
loop_
_entity_poly.entity_id
_entity_poly.type
_entity_poly.pdbx_seq_one_letter_code
_entity_poly.pdbx_strand_id
1 'polypeptide(L)'
;MADTSPNRPDADESGAPADESGAPERAEVADTERALWTASGIAPVEIALPAGVGYTLRTYQPVSALPGTDVEGREEDEDPFAAREEEDDEEVVILDEEFAAALAEEEAEEAAAKDSTKDGRAGKPGDEKGGEAEDGADADSAAATKSDESDEDDATGEEVPFFLTHRGSLILFKTPEALVSFIRSGAPHDLSDLGTWADVAEGITPEDIVVSRDDMYELDLVVENLRGGHDTWDLDLLIRSGEVARDLGYALRLRPVLTALSSGSPLDDLDDAMRAASDGGVRGYFGRRRMRKIGAQQASLGWRTIIGKISAVVDWRD
;
A
#
# COMPACT_ATOMS: atom_id res chain seq x y z
N MET A 1 41.13 42.67 49.41
CA MET A 1 41.37 41.30 48.92
C MET A 1 40.14 40.88 48.16
N ALA A 2 40.34 40.31 46.97
CA ALA A 2 39.36 39.98 45.91
C ALA A 2 38.82 41.21 45.13
N ASP A 3 38.75 41.23 43.81
CA ASP A 3 39.25 40.29 42.79
C ASP A 3 39.41 41.03 41.46
N THR A 4 40.31 40.53 40.63
CA THR A 4 40.83 41.13 39.39
C THR A 4 40.03 40.61 38.19
N SER A 5 39.45 41.50 37.39
CA SER A 5 39.19 41.19 35.98
C SER A 5 40.51 41.16 35.21
N PRO A 6 40.68 40.21 34.28
CA PRO A 6 41.01 40.68 32.94
C PRO A 6 40.27 39.91 31.83
N ASN A 7 39.89 40.74 30.88
CA ASN A 7 39.46 40.50 29.51
C ASN A 7 40.25 39.38 28.80
N ARG A 8 39.54 38.46 28.12
CA ARG A 8 40.12 37.41 27.26
C ARG A 8 39.83 37.78 25.79
N PRO A 9 40.84 37.79 24.90
CA PRO A 9 40.65 38.17 23.50
C PRO A 9 40.15 36.99 22.64
N ASP A 10 39.56 37.38 21.52
CA ASP A 10 38.91 36.60 20.46
C ASP A 10 39.61 35.30 20.04
N ALA A 11 38.82 34.24 19.90
CA ALA A 11 39.22 33.00 19.26
C ALA A 11 38.55 32.90 17.88
N ASP A 12 39.42 33.01 16.88
CA ASP A 12 39.33 32.64 15.47
C ASP A 12 38.25 31.59 15.11
N GLU A 13 37.22 32.00 14.36
CA GLU A 13 36.33 31.10 13.62
C GLU A 13 37.08 30.58 12.39
N SER A 14 37.67 29.39 12.50
CA SER A 14 38.10 28.62 11.34
C SER A 14 36.87 28.02 10.65
N GLY A 15 36.33 28.71 9.66
CA GLY A 15 35.36 28.18 8.71
C GLY A 15 35.97 27.02 7.92
N ALA A 16 35.43 25.81 8.10
CA ALA A 16 35.72 24.67 7.24
C ALA A 16 35.13 24.92 5.84
N PRO A 17 35.83 24.59 4.74
CA PRO A 17 35.26 24.71 3.41
C PRO A 17 34.17 23.64 3.21
N ALA A 18 33.01 24.08 2.74
CA ALA A 18 31.96 23.20 2.24
C ALA A 18 32.50 22.43 1.02
N ASP A 19 32.44 21.11 1.11
CA ASP A 19 32.85 20.18 0.06
C ASP A 19 31.78 20.15 -1.06
N GLU A 20 31.87 21.09 -2.01
CA GLU A 20 31.05 21.10 -3.23
C GLU A 20 31.59 20.16 -4.33
N SER A 21 32.64 19.38 -4.04
CA SER A 21 33.36 18.56 -5.03
C SER A 21 32.63 17.26 -5.42
N GLY A 22 31.77 16.73 -4.54
CA GLY A 22 31.13 15.42 -4.71
C GLY A 22 29.77 15.42 -5.41
N ALA A 23 29.18 16.58 -5.68
CA ALA A 23 27.85 16.68 -6.30
C ALA A 23 27.74 16.06 -7.72
N PRO A 24 28.68 16.28 -8.65
CA PRO A 24 28.56 15.70 -10.00
C PRO A 24 28.82 14.19 -10.02
N GLU A 25 29.80 13.71 -9.25
CA GLU A 25 30.14 12.28 -9.15
C GLU A 25 28.99 11.49 -8.50
N ARG A 26 28.35 12.04 -7.46
CA ARG A 26 27.20 11.40 -6.80
C ARG A 26 25.94 11.35 -7.68
N ALA A 27 25.75 12.33 -8.55
CA ALA A 27 24.64 12.35 -9.49
C ALA A 27 24.82 11.30 -10.60
N GLU A 28 26.04 11.19 -11.17
CA GLU A 28 26.35 10.17 -12.17
C GLU A 28 26.23 8.75 -11.62
N VAL A 29 26.68 8.53 -10.38
CA VAL A 29 26.53 7.25 -9.67
C VAL A 29 25.05 6.91 -9.46
N ALA A 30 24.25 7.85 -8.93
CA ALA A 30 22.81 7.65 -8.75
C ALA A 30 22.05 7.37 -10.07
N ASP A 31 22.48 7.96 -11.18
CA ASP A 31 21.93 7.68 -12.51
C ASP A 31 22.29 6.27 -12.99
N THR A 32 23.52 5.79 -12.74
CA THR A 32 23.92 4.42 -13.07
C THR A 32 23.26 3.36 -12.20
N GLU A 33 23.10 3.62 -10.89
CA GLU A 33 22.36 2.75 -9.96
C GLU A 33 20.92 2.59 -10.43
N ARG A 34 20.26 3.72 -10.74
CA ARG A 34 18.90 3.73 -11.27
C ARG A 34 18.81 3.01 -12.62
N ALA A 35 19.87 3.03 -13.44
CA ALA A 35 19.92 2.29 -14.69
C ALA A 35 19.97 0.76 -14.48
N LEU A 36 20.71 0.25 -13.50
CA LEU A 36 20.74 -1.18 -13.14
C LEU A 36 19.35 -1.68 -12.76
N TRP A 37 18.68 -0.96 -11.84
CA TRP A 37 17.36 -1.31 -11.34
C TRP A 37 16.28 -1.20 -12.42
N THR A 38 16.32 -0.13 -13.22
CA THR A 38 15.40 0.06 -14.34
C THR A 38 15.56 -1.03 -15.40
N ALA A 39 16.78 -1.45 -15.71
CA ALA A 39 17.04 -2.48 -16.73
C ALA A 39 16.62 -3.89 -16.27
N SER A 40 16.79 -4.20 -14.99
CA SER A 40 16.45 -5.51 -14.43
C SER A 40 14.97 -5.66 -14.08
N GLY A 41 14.25 -4.55 -13.87
CA GLY A 41 12.89 -4.52 -13.34
C GLY A 41 12.82 -4.81 -11.83
N ILE A 42 13.98 -4.90 -11.17
CA ILE A 42 14.11 -5.16 -9.74
C ILE A 42 14.34 -3.82 -9.03
N ALA A 43 13.74 -3.65 -7.86
CA ALA A 43 13.92 -2.49 -7.00
C ALA A 43 14.34 -2.93 -5.58
N PRO A 44 15.28 -2.21 -4.95
CA PRO A 44 15.56 -2.39 -3.53
C PRO A 44 14.42 -1.81 -2.69
N VAL A 45 14.04 -2.52 -1.64
CA VAL A 45 12.93 -2.18 -0.73
C VAL A 45 13.43 -2.19 0.71
N GLU A 46 13.03 -1.20 1.50
CA GLU A 46 13.27 -1.13 2.94
C GLU A 46 11.97 -1.37 3.69
N ILE A 47 11.99 -2.29 4.66
CA ILE A 47 10.83 -2.63 5.47
C ILE A 47 11.23 -2.57 6.94
N ALA A 48 10.60 -1.65 7.68
CA ALA A 48 10.67 -1.61 9.13
C ALA A 48 9.59 -2.52 9.73
N LEU A 49 10.03 -3.46 10.57
CA LEU A 49 9.19 -4.38 11.33
C LEU A 49 9.52 -4.24 12.82
N PRO A 50 8.69 -4.79 13.72
CA PRO A 50 8.97 -4.73 15.16
C PRO A 50 10.34 -5.29 15.58
N ALA A 51 10.94 -6.17 14.78
CA ALA A 51 12.27 -6.75 15.03
C ALA A 51 13.44 -5.87 14.55
N GLY A 52 13.19 -4.88 13.68
CA GLY A 52 14.20 -4.02 13.09
C GLY A 52 13.86 -3.58 11.66
N VAL A 53 14.77 -2.82 11.06
CA VAL A 53 14.70 -2.37 9.66
C VAL A 53 15.54 -3.30 8.80
N GLY A 54 15.00 -3.73 7.67
CA GLY A 54 15.67 -4.64 6.76
C GLY A 54 15.52 -4.26 5.30
N TYR A 55 16.55 -4.60 4.51
CA TYR A 55 16.61 -4.45 3.07
C TYR A 55 16.27 -5.76 2.37
N THR A 56 15.54 -5.66 1.26
CA THR A 56 15.21 -6.78 0.37
C THR A 56 15.08 -6.28 -1.08
N LEU A 57 14.74 -7.18 -2.00
CA LEU A 57 14.48 -6.85 -3.40
C LEU A 57 13.06 -7.25 -3.79
N ARG A 58 12.43 -6.45 -4.65
CA ARG A 58 11.10 -6.69 -5.23
C ARG A 58 11.14 -6.46 -6.75
N THR A 59 10.37 -7.24 -7.49
CA THR A 59 10.00 -6.98 -8.89
C THR A 59 8.50 -7.22 -9.04
N TYR A 60 7.90 -6.66 -10.07
CA TYR A 60 6.59 -7.12 -10.55
C TYR A 60 6.79 -7.95 -11.80
N GLN A 61 6.08 -9.06 -11.90
CA GLN A 61 6.19 -10.00 -13.02
C GLN A 61 4.78 -10.43 -13.44
N PRO A 62 4.52 -10.66 -14.74
CA PRO A 62 3.25 -11.21 -15.16
C PRO A 62 3.09 -12.61 -14.54
N VAL A 63 1.88 -12.93 -14.08
CA VAL A 63 1.59 -14.22 -13.41
C VAL A 63 2.08 -15.43 -14.22
N SER A 64 2.03 -15.34 -15.55
CA SER A 64 2.47 -16.39 -16.48
C SER A 64 3.99 -16.62 -16.52
N ALA A 65 4.81 -15.67 -16.05
CA ALA A 65 6.26 -15.75 -16.07
C ALA A 65 6.87 -16.24 -14.75
N LEU A 66 6.08 -16.38 -13.68
CA LEU A 66 6.60 -16.73 -12.36
C LEU A 66 6.70 -18.25 -12.16
N PRO A 67 7.89 -18.76 -11.76
CA PRO A 67 7.96 -20.05 -11.09
C PRO A 67 7.29 -19.88 -9.73
N GLY A 68 6.20 -20.60 -9.47
CA GLY A 68 5.40 -20.38 -8.26
C GLY A 68 6.25 -20.52 -6.99
N THR A 69 6.02 -19.63 -6.00
CA THR A 69 6.71 -19.66 -4.70
C THR A 69 6.55 -21.02 -4.02
N ASP A 70 7.67 -21.68 -3.73
CA ASP A 70 7.69 -22.92 -2.95
C ASP A 70 7.37 -22.61 -1.49
N VAL A 71 6.26 -23.15 -1.00
CA VAL A 71 5.84 -23.06 0.40
C VAL A 71 5.85 -24.44 1.07
N GLU A 72 6.38 -25.47 0.39
CA GLU A 72 6.43 -26.83 0.93
C GLU A 72 7.28 -26.86 2.20
N GLY A 73 6.67 -27.31 3.30
CA GLY A 73 7.33 -27.39 4.62
C GLY A 73 7.10 -26.19 5.54
N ARG A 74 6.34 -25.18 5.11
CA ARG A 74 5.75 -24.23 6.06
C ARG A 74 4.61 -24.93 6.81
N GLU A 75 4.70 -24.98 8.13
CA GLU A 75 3.61 -25.44 8.99
C GLU A 75 2.46 -24.41 8.89
N GLU A 76 1.56 -24.59 7.92
CA GLU A 76 0.37 -23.73 7.73
C GLU A 76 -0.69 -23.94 8.82
N ASP A 77 -0.60 -25.04 9.58
CA ASP A 77 -1.68 -25.56 10.44
C ASP A 77 -1.51 -25.29 11.94
N GLU A 78 -0.33 -24.89 12.42
CA GLU A 78 -0.14 -24.48 13.82
C GLU A 78 -0.06 -22.96 13.90
N ASP A 79 -1.15 -22.29 13.58
CA ASP A 79 -1.32 -20.92 14.03
C ASP A 79 -1.59 -20.94 15.55
N PRO A 80 -0.63 -20.52 16.42
CA PRO A 80 -0.87 -20.44 17.85
C PRO A 80 -1.98 -19.44 18.22
N PHE A 81 -2.49 -18.68 17.25
CA PHE A 81 -3.66 -17.82 17.39
C PHE A 81 -4.95 -18.41 16.79
N ALA A 82 -4.92 -19.47 15.97
CA ALA A 82 -6.14 -20.14 15.50
C ALA A 82 -6.86 -20.85 16.65
N ALA A 83 -6.10 -21.38 17.63
CA ALA A 83 -6.67 -21.90 18.87
C ALA A 83 -7.38 -20.81 19.71
N ARG A 84 -7.10 -19.52 19.47
CA ARG A 84 -7.83 -18.40 20.07
C ARG A 84 -9.04 -17.97 19.25
N GLU A 85 -9.04 -18.22 17.94
CA GLU A 85 -10.23 -17.99 17.09
C GLU A 85 -11.34 -18.97 17.46
N GLU A 86 -11.02 -20.24 17.77
CA GLU A 86 -12.04 -21.24 18.17
C GLU A 86 -12.61 -21.02 19.59
N GLU A 87 -11.95 -20.25 20.47
CA GLU A 87 -12.47 -19.90 21.81
C GLU A 87 -13.27 -18.57 21.83
N ASP A 88 -13.17 -17.73 20.78
CA ASP A 88 -13.90 -16.45 20.65
C ASP A 88 -15.15 -16.54 19.74
N ASP A 89 -15.59 -17.76 19.37
CA ASP A 89 -16.86 -18.02 18.69
C ASP A 89 -18.12 -17.72 19.55
N GLU A 90 -17.93 -17.26 20.80
CA GLU A 90 -19.00 -16.73 21.67
C GLU A 90 -18.89 -15.22 21.98
N GLU A 91 -18.15 -14.38 21.23
CA GLU A 91 -18.44 -12.92 21.20
C GLU A 91 -17.79 -12.19 20.00
N VAL A 92 -17.92 -12.71 18.78
CA VAL A 92 -17.83 -11.83 17.62
C VAL A 92 -19.09 -10.97 17.62
N VAL A 93 -18.95 -9.71 18.04
CA VAL A 93 -19.96 -8.66 17.83
C VAL A 93 -20.09 -8.47 16.32
N ILE A 94 -20.90 -9.34 15.71
CA ILE A 94 -21.43 -9.16 14.37
C ILE A 94 -22.06 -7.78 14.37
N LEU A 95 -21.65 -6.97 13.38
CA LEU A 95 -22.23 -5.69 12.99
C LEU A 95 -23.64 -5.54 13.54
N ASP A 96 -23.80 -4.65 14.52
CA ASP A 96 -25.09 -4.33 15.10
C ASP A 96 -26.07 -4.09 13.94
N GLU A 97 -27.24 -4.73 14.00
CA GLU A 97 -28.27 -4.64 12.96
C GLU A 97 -28.65 -3.16 12.71
N GLU A 98 -28.40 -2.30 13.70
CA GLU A 98 -28.47 -0.85 13.68
C GLU A 98 -27.45 -0.18 12.73
N PHE A 99 -26.22 -0.69 12.60
CA PHE A 99 -25.19 -0.14 11.70
C PHE A 99 -25.46 -0.48 10.24
N ALA A 100 -25.93 -1.70 9.96
CA ALA A 100 -26.36 -2.09 8.62
C ALA A 100 -27.63 -1.32 8.20
N ALA A 101 -28.57 -1.11 9.12
CA ALA A 101 -29.76 -0.29 8.88
C ALA A 101 -29.40 1.19 8.63
N ALA A 102 -28.45 1.75 9.39
CA ALA A 102 -27.99 3.12 9.19
C ALA A 102 -27.30 3.33 7.83
N LEU A 103 -26.57 2.33 7.32
CA LEU A 103 -25.99 2.36 5.97
C LEU A 103 -27.07 2.29 4.88
N ALA A 104 -28.07 1.42 5.05
CA ALA A 104 -29.18 1.29 4.10
C ALA A 104 -30.08 2.53 4.06
N GLU A 105 -30.33 3.18 5.19
CA GLU A 105 -31.07 4.45 5.27
C GLU A 105 -30.29 5.60 4.61
N GLU A 106 -28.96 5.65 4.77
CA GLU A 106 -28.11 6.68 4.17
C GLU A 106 -28.02 6.53 2.63
N GLU A 107 -28.00 5.30 2.12
CA GLU A 107 -28.02 5.02 0.67
C GLU A 107 -29.37 5.40 0.02
N ALA A 108 -30.48 5.23 0.77
CA ALA A 108 -31.80 5.68 0.36
C ALA A 108 -31.96 7.21 0.36
N GLU A 109 -31.39 7.92 1.34
CA GLU A 109 -31.35 9.39 1.36
C GLU A 109 -30.49 9.97 0.22
N GLU A 110 -29.35 9.33 -0.10
CA GLU A 110 -28.48 9.78 -1.20
C GLU A 110 -29.15 9.57 -2.57
N ALA A 111 -29.95 8.52 -2.73
CA ALA A 111 -30.78 8.30 -3.91
C ALA A 111 -31.90 9.35 -4.04
N ALA A 112 -32.52 9.75 -2.93
CA ALA A 112 -33.57 10.78 -2.90
C ALA A 112 -33.03 12.19 -3.18
N ALA A 113 -31.81 12.50 -2.73
CA ALA A 113 -31.17 13.80 -2.97
C ALA A 113 -30.84 14.03 -4.45
N LYS A 114 -30.49 12.97 -5.20
CA LYS A 114 -30.20 13.02 -6.64
C LYS A 114 -31.45 13.28 -7.50
N ASP A 115 -32.65 12.96 -7.01
CA ASP A 115 -33.94 13.20 -7.69
C ASP A 115 -34.41 14.67 -7.59
N SER A 116 -34.04 15.37 -6.49
CA SER A 116 -34.50 16.73 -6.21
C SER A 116 -33.81 17.86 -7.02
N THR A 117 -32.81 17.56 -7.85
CA THR A 117 -32.03 18.57 -8.58
C THR A 117 -32.63 18.95 -9.95
N LYS A 118 -33.79 18.38 -10.35
CA LYS A 118 -34.40 18.67 -11.67
C LYS A 118 -35.46 19.78 -11.65
N ASP A 119 -35.93 20.23 -10.49
CA ASP A 119 -36.98 21.25 -10.39
C ASP A 119 -36.48 22.58 -9.82
N GLY A 120 -35.98 23.46 -10.69
CA GLY A 120 -35.46 24.75 -10.20
C GLY A 120 -34.99 25.76 -11.22
N ARG A 121 -35.76 26.05 -12.29
CA ARG A 121 -35.56 27.33 -13.01
C ARG A 121 -36.86 27.94 -13.55
N ALA A 122 -37.43 28.84 -12.75
CA ALA A 122 -38.50 29.75 -13.17
C ALA A 122 -37.91 31.01 -13.84
N GLY A 123 -38.45 31.38 -15.00
CA GLY A 123 -38.29 32.68 -15.67
C GLY A 123 -39.61 33.08 -16.34
N LYS A 124 -40.11 34.28 -16.01
CA LYS A 124 -41.48 34.81 -16.22
C LYS A 124 -41.66 35.50 -17.61
N PRO A 125 -42.82 36.13 -17.97
CA PRO A 125 -43.77 35.68 -19.00
C PRO A 125 -43.88 36.62 -20.23
N GLY A 126 -44.56 36.19 -21.30
CA GLY A 126 -44.99 37.08 -22.40
C GLY A 126 -45.75 36.38 -23.53
N ASP A 127 -47.02 36.78 -23.69
CA ASP A 127 -47.90 36.82 -24.88
C ASP A 127 -48.19 35.61 -25.79
N GLU A 128 -49.46 35.20 -25.70
CA GLU A 128 -50.46 34.95 -26.75
C GLU A 128 -50.21 34.06 -27.99
N LYS A 129 -51.11 33.06 -28.06
CA LYS A 129 -51.92 32.58 -29.20
C LYS A 129 -51.47 31.37 -30.01
N GLY A 130 -52.45 30.47 -30.15
CA GLY A 130 -52.71 29.73 -31.38
C GLY A 130 -52.48 28.23 -31.23
N GLY A 131 -53.51 27.49 -30.83
CA GLY A 131 -53.48 26.04 -30.90
C GLY A 131 -53.58 25.55 -32.34
N GLU A 132 -53.05 24.37 -32.57
CA GLU A 132 -53.67 23.27 -33.32
C GLU A 132 -52.83 22.02 -33.06
N ALA A 133 -53.53 20.96 -32.67
CA ALA A 133 -53.03 19.59 -32.70
C ALA A 133 -53.09 19.08 -34.14
N GLU A 134 -52.26 18.08 -34.46
CA GLU A 134 -52.38 16.95 -35.42
C GLU A 134 -50.94 16.49 -35.67
N ASP A 135 -50.51 15.32 -35.21
CA ASP A 135 -50.74 13.96 -35.72
C ASP A 135 -49.42 13.43 -36.29
N GLY A 136 -49.16 12.13 -36.14
CA GLY A 136 -47.94 11.49 -36.61
C GLY A 136 -47.43 10.39 -35.69
N ALA A 137 -48.18 9.29 -35.64
CA ALA A 137 -47.63 7.99 -35.30
C ALA A 137 -46.42 7.68 -36.20
N ASP A 138 -45.40 7.03 -35.66
CA ASP A 138 -44.79 5.87 -36.33
C ASP A 138 -43.93 5.09 -35.34
N ALA A 139 -44.20 3.79 -35.31
CA ALA A 139 -43.42 2.78 -34.64
C ALA A 139 -42.15 2.54 -35.45
N ASP A 140 -41.00 2.41 -34.77
CA ASP A 140 -39.97 1.56 -35.32
C ASP A 140 -39.09 0.91 -34.26
N SER A 141 -38.75 -0.33 -34.59
CA SER A 141 -38.07 -1.33 -33.80
C SER A 141 -36.57 -1.01 -33.70
N ALA A 142 -35.99 -1.16 -32.50
CA ALA A 142 -34.54 -1.31 -32.37
C ALA A 142 -34.21 -2.44 -31.39
N ALA A 143 -33.50 -3.42 -31.95
CA ALA A 143 -33.13 -4.69 -31.36
C ALA A 143 -32.36 -4.56 -30.05
N ALA A 144 -32.66 -5.49 -29.14
CA ALA A 144 -31.81 -5.82 -28.01
C ALA A 144 -30.50 -6.42 -28.52
N THR A 145 -29.44 -5.62 -28.59
CA THR A 145 -28.07 -6.13 -28.59
C THR A 145 -27.69 -6.38 -27.15
N LYS A 146 -27.78 -7.65 -26.73
CA LYS A 146 -27.01 -8.13 -25.59
C LYS A 146 -25.54 -8.08 -25.99
N SER A 147 -24.84 -7.05 -25.56
CA SER A 147 -23.38 -7.08 -25.48
C SER A 147 -23.05 -8.08 -24.39
N ASP A 148 -22.79 -9.30 -24.82
CA ASP A 148 -22.02 -10.29 -24.09
C ASP A 148 -20.57 -9.77 -24.10
N GLU A 149 -20.25 -8.88 -23.15
CA GLU A 149 -18.85 -8.55 -22.89
C GLU A 149 -18.28 -9.72 -22.09
N SER A 150 -17.64 -10.61 -22.84
CA SER A 150 -16.77 -11.66 -22.35
C SER A 150 -15.64 -11.04 -21.53
N ASP A 151 -15.70 -11.19 -20.20
CA ASP A 151 -14.62 -10.95 -19.22
C ASP A 151 -13.45 -11.95 -19.39
N GLU A 152 -12.98 -12.19 -20.62
CA GLU A 152 -11.94 -13.20 -20.91
C GLU A 152 -10.60 -12.63 -21.41
N ASP A 153 -10.37 -11.31 -21.36
CA ASP A 153 -9.21 -10.68 -22.01
C ASP A 153 -8.38 -9.68 -21.15
N ASP A 154 -8.15 -9.97 -19.86
CA ASP A 154 -7.15 -9.20 -19.06
C ASP A 154 -6.21 -10.05 -18.17
N ALA A 155 -6.40 -11.36 -18.07
CA ALA A 155 -5.60 -12.22 -17.18
C ALA A 155 -4.17 -12.53 -17.69
N THR A 156 -3.75 -11.99 -18.85
CA THR A 156 -2.41 -12.26 -19.43
C THR A 156 -1.39 -11.14 -19.21
N GLY A 157 -1.82 -10.02 -18.61
CA GLY A 157 -0.96 -8.85 -18.35
C GLY A 157 -0.93 -8.40 -16.88
N GLU A 158 -1.69 -9.03 -15.98
CA GLU A 158 -1.66 -8.68 -14.56
C GLU A 158 -0.27 -8.97 -13.97
N GLU A 159 0.42 -7.92 -13.53
CA GLU A 159 1.71 -8.03 -12.87
C GLU A 159 1.51 -8.21 -11.37
N VAL A 160 2.23 -9.17 -10.80
CA VAL A 160 2.13 -9.52 -9.39
C VAL A 160 3.50 -9.39 -8.72
N PRO A 161 3.52 -9.07 -7.42
CA PRO A 161 4.76 -8.83 -6.70
C PRO A 161 5.54 -10.14 -6.48
N PHE A 162 6.84 -10.06 -6.68
CA PHE A 162 7.79 -11.14 -6.45
C PHE A 162 9.00 -10.60 -5.71
N PHE A 163 9.34 -11.23 -4.58
CA PHE A 163 10.34 -10.72 -3.64
C PHE A 163 11.56 -11.64 -3.57
N LEU A 164 12.62 -11.17 -2.92
CA LEU A 164 13.71 -12.02 -2.47
C LEU A 164 13.24 -12.97 -1.36
N THR A 165 12.71 -14.12 -1.78
CA THR A 165 12.18 -15.15 -0.91
C THR A 165 12.95 -16.45 -1.02
N HIS A 166 12.84 -17.31 -0.01
CA HIS A 166 13.26 -18.70 -0.10
C HIS A 166 12.37 -19.58 0.78
N ARG A 167 11.78 -20.63 0.21
CA ARG A 167 10.84 -21.53 0.90
C ARG A 167 9.69 -20.76 1.56
N GLY A 168 9.17 -19.80 0.82
CA GLY A 168 8.10 -18.91 1.24
C GLY A 168 8.53 -17.79 2.21
N SER A 169 9.70 -17.85 2.84
CA SER A 169 10.12 -16.82 3.79
C SER A 169 10.70 -15.60 3.08
N LEU A 170 10.37 -14.40 3.56
CA LEU A 170 10.96 -13.15 3.11
C LEU A 170 12.37 -13.02 3.69
N ILE A 171 13.38 -12.85 2.84
CA ILE A 171 14.75 -12.64 3.31
C ILE A 171 14.98 -11.14 3.50
N LEU A 172 15.32 -10.74 4.73
CA LEU A 172 15.67 -9.36 5.08
C LEU A 172 17.10 -9.28 5.61
N PHE A 173 17.80 -8.20 5.23
CA PHE A 173 19.17 -7.93 5.68
C PHE A 173 19.23 -6.63 6.46
N LYS A 174 19.96 -6.58 7.57
CA LYS A 174 20.11 -5.34 8.35
C LYS A 174 20.97 -4.28 7.68
N THR A 175 21.75 -4.67 6.67
CA THR A 175 22.68 -3.78 5.97
C THR A 175 22.70 -4.07 4.46
N PRO A 176 22.95 -3.06 3.62
CA PRO A 176 23.22 -3.24 2.19
C PRO A 176 24.34 -4.23 1.89
N GLU A 177 25.41 -4.20 2.69
CA GLU A 177 26.57 -5.07 2.53
C GLU A 177 26.20 -6.55 2.69
N ALA A 178 25.35 -6.86 3.67
CA ALA A 178 24.86 -8.21 3.89
C ALA A 178 23.98 -8.70 2.73
N LEU A 179 23.10 -7.85 2.20
CA LEU A 179 22.30 -8.15 1.02
C LEU A 179 23.18 -8.45 -0.20
N VAL A 180 24.17 -7.60 -0.48
CA VAL A 180 25.10 -7.79 -1.62
C VAL A 180 25.97 -9.03 -1.44
N SER A 181 26.45 -9.28 -0.22
CA SER A 181 27.20 -10.50 0.10
C SER A 181 26.36 -11.75 -0.15
N PHE A 182 25.08 -11.73 0.22
CA PHE A 182 24.16 -12.83 -0.05
C PHE A 182 23.94 -13.05 -1.55
N ILE A 183 23.67 -11.99 -2.31
CA ILE A 183 23.48 -12.06 -3.77
C ILE A 183 24.71 -12.70 -4.45
N ARG A 184 25.92 -12.25 -4.08
CA ARG A 184 27.18 -12.77 -4.63
C ARG A 184 27.50 -14.19 -4.17
N SER A 185 26.93 -14.65 -3.07
CA SER A 185 27.15 -16.01 -2.57
C SER A 185 26.51 -17.09 -3.44
N GLY A 186 25.50 -16.74 -4.25
CA GLY A 186 24.73 -17.68 -5.04
C GLY A 186 23.89 -18.64 -4.20
N ALA A 187 23.59 -18.26 -2.95
CA ALA A 187 22.70 -19.03 -2.10
C ALA A 187 21.29 -19.11 -2.72
N PRO A 188 20.53 -20.20 -2.50
CA PRO A 188 19.22 -20.38 -3.13
C PRO A 188 18.20 -19.31 -2.69
N HIS A 189 17.46 -18.76 -3.66
CA HIS A 189 16.34 -17.85 -3.46
C HIS A 189 15.51 -17.76 -4.75
N ASP A 190 14.29 -17.26 -4.69
CA ASP A 190 13.33 -17.38 -5.79
C ASP A 190 13.63 -16.38 -6.93
N LEU A 191 14.24 -15.21 -6.62
CA LEU A 191 14.69 -14.27 -7.66
C LEU A 191 15.77 -14.83 -8.60
N SER A 192 16.43 -15.95 -8.26
CA SER A 192 17.48 -16.51 -9.12
C SER A 192 16.94 -17.10 -10.42
N ASP A 193 15.63 -17.34 -10.48
CA ASP A 193 14.96 -17.89 -11.66
C ASP A 193 14.63 -16.81 -12.71
N LEU A 194 14.82 -15.53 -12.37
CA LEU A 194 14.61 -14.43 -13.30
C LEU A 194 15.73 -14.37 -14.33
N GLY A 195 15.37 -14.19 -15.60
CA GLY A 195 16.35 -14.08 -16.69
C GLY A 195 17.31 -12.89 -16.55
N THR A 196 16.88 -11.82 -15.87
CA THR A 196 17.68 -10.61 -15.59
C THR A 196 18.53 -10.71 -14.32
N TRP A 197 18.42 -11.80 -13.55
CA TRP A 197 19.11 -11.93 -12.27
C TRP A 197 20.63 -11.95 -12.38
N ALA A 198 21.16 -12.58 -13.44
CA ALA A 198 22.60 -12.72 -13.64
C ALA A 198 23.30 -11.35 -13.74
N ASP A 199 22.68 -10.40 -14.44
CA ASP A 199 23.21 -9.05 -14.62
C ASP A 199 23.26 -8.29 -13.28
N VAL A 200 22.22 -8.45 -12.45
CA VAL A 200 22.17 -7.88 -11.10
C VAL A 200 23.25 -8.50 -10.21
N ALA A 201 23.36 -9.83 -10.21
CA ALA A 201 24.30 -10.53 -9.34
C ALA A 201 25.77 -10.23 -9.66
N GLU A 202 26.11 -9.96 -10.93
CA GLU A 202 27.47 -9.61 -11.36
C GLU A 202 27.84 -8.16 -11.03
N GLY A 203 26.92 -7.22 -11.24
CA GLY A 203 27.20 -5.78 -11.18
C GLY A 203 27.00 -5.11 -9.82
N ILE A 204 26.19 -5.70 -8.94
CA ILE A 204 25.73 -5.01 -7.73
C ILE A 204 26.82 -4.77 -6.70
N THR A 205 26.84 -3.58 -6.13
CA THR A 205 27.67 -3.13 -5.01
C THR A 205 26.79 -2.58 -3.88
N PRO A 206 27.30 -2.45 -2.64
CA PRO A 206 26.50 -1.91 -1.53
C PRO A 206 26.00 -0.49 -1.77
N GLU A 207 26.73 0.31 -2.56
CA GLU A 207 26.36 1.68 -2.91
C GLU A 207 25.10 1.70 -3.80
N ASP A 208 24.88 0.66 -4.61
CA ASP A 208 23.70 0.56 -5.47
C ASP A 208 22.38 0.31 -4.71
N ILE A 209 22.43 -0.06 -3.43
CA ILE A 209 21.23 -0.25 -2.58
C ILE A 209 20.74 1.12 -2.08
N VAL A 210 20.25 1.95 -3.01
CA VAL A 210 19.57 3.20 -2.68
C VAL A 210 18.07 3.01 -2.79
N VAL A 211 17.41 2.87 -1.64
CA VAL A 211 15.96 2.69 -1.56
C VAL A 211 15.27 4.05 -1.80
N SER A 212 14.30 4.06 -2.70
CA SER A 212 13.50 5.26 -2.96
C SER A 212 12.54 5.51 -1.81
N ARG A 213 12.11 6.77 -1.59
CA ARG A 213 11.11 7.08 -0.56
C ARG A 213 9.84 6.25 -0.72
N ASP A 214 9.46 5.96 -1.97
CA ASP A 214 8.25 5.21 -2.32
C ASP A 214 8.39 3.70 -2.02
N ASP A 215 9.62 3.23 -1.81
CA ASP A 215 9.97 1.84 -1.47
C ASP A 215 10.44 1.66 0.00
N MET A 216 10.27 2.70 0.83
CA MET A 216 10.49 2.63 2.28
C MET A 216 9.17 2.44 3.03
N TYR A 217 8.99 1.32 3.72
CA TYR A 217 7.75 0.97 4.40
C TYR A 217 7.93 0.80 5.91
N GLU A 218 7.18 1.57 6.70
CA GLU A 218 7.30 1.64 8.16
C GLU A 218 6.16 0.87 8.86
N LEU A 219 6.14 -0.46 8.72
CA LEU A 219 5.04 -1.29 9.26
C LEU A 219 4.98 -1.29 10.79
N ASP A 220 6.11 -1.07 11.46
CA ASP A 220 6.21 -0.95 12.91
C ASP A 220 5.47 0.27 13.49
N LEU A 221 5.33 1.35 12.71
CA LEU A 221 4.64 2.57 13.13
C LEU A 221 3.12 2.51 12.95
N VAL A 222 2.59 1.60 12.15
CA VAL A 222 1.17 1.55 11.77
C VAL A 222 0.25 1.44 12.99
N VAL A 223 0.57 0.54 13.92
CA VAL A 223 -0.27 0.30 15.11
C VAL A 223 -0.27 1.52 16.04
N GLU A 224 0.88 2.18 16.20
CA GLU A 224 0.98 3.41 16.98
C GLU A 224 0.21 4.55 16.33
N ASN A 225 0.38 4.72 15.02
CA ASN A 225 -0.31 5.75 14.24
C ASN A 225 -1.84 5.62 14.37
N LEU A 226 -2.37 4.40 14.18
CA LEU A 226 -3.80 4.11 14.31
C LEU A 226 -4.33 4.45 15.72
N ARG A 227 -3.56 4.14 16.77
CA ARG A 227 -3.94 4.41 18.16
C ARG A 227 -3.94 5.88 18.53
N GLY A 228 -3.23 6.74 17.79
CA GLY A 228 -3.26 8.20 17.98
C GLY A 228 -4.64 8.83 17.74
N GLY A 229 -5.51 8.13 16.99
CA GLY A 229 -6.85 8.60 16.62
C GLY A 229 -6.88 9.38 15.31
N HIS A 230 -8.06 9.48 14.71
CA HIS A 230 -8.25 9.92 13.32
C HIS A 230 -7.63 11.27 12.94
N ASP A 231 -7.52 12.21 13.89
CA ASP A 231 -6.99 13.54 13.61
C ASP A 231 -5.45 13.59 13.58
N THR A 232 -4.77 12.53 14.04
CA THR A 232 -3.29 12.45 14.06
C THR A 232 -2.73 11.43 13.07
N TRP A 233 -3.61 10.78 12.30
CA TRP A 233 -3.20 9.74 11.37
C TRP A 233 -2.34 10.30 10.25
N ASP A 234 -1.30 9.53 9.92
CA ASP A 234 -0.49 9.77 8.72
C ASP A 234 -1.07 8.88 7.62
N LEU A 235 -1.82 9.49 6.70
CA LEU A 235 -2.50 8.74 5.64
C LEU A 235 -1.52 8.11 4.65
N ASP A 236 -0.38 8.77 4.38
CA ASP A 236 0.63 8.26 3.46
C ASP A 236 1.25 6.98 4.02
N LEU A 237 1.65 7.02 5.30
CA LEU A 237 2.14 5.85 6.03
C LEU A 237 1.15 4.68 5.97
N LEU A 238 -0.12 4.92 6.28
CA LEU A 238 -1.14 3.86 6.37
C LEU A 238 -1.49 3.27 5.00
N ILE A 239 -1.64 4.10 3.97
CA ILE A 239 -1.93 3.65 2.60
C ILE A 239 -0.77 2.82 2.06
N ARG A 240 0.47 3.32 2.17
CA ARG A 240 1.66 2.62 1.67
C ARG A 240 1.94 1.34 2.44
N SER A 241 1.63 1.32 3.74
CA SER A 241 1.67 0.09 4.53
C SER A 241 0.66 -0.94 4.02
N GLY A 242 -0.55 -0.51 3.66
CA GLY A 242 -1.58 -1.36 3.05
C GLY A 242 -1.15 -1.96 1.72
N GLU A 243 -0.43 -1.20 0.91
CA GLU A 243 0.13 -1.65 -0.37
C GLU A 243 1.17 -2.74 -0.17
N VAL A 244 2.22 -2.50 0.62
CA VAL A 244 3.26 -3.51 0.86
C VAL A 244 2.71 -4.74 1.59
N ALA A 245 1.73 -4.57 2.48
CA ALA A 245 1.12 -5.70 3.18
C ALA A 245 0.32 -6.61 2.23
N ARG A 246 -0.39 -6.05 1.24
CA ARG A 246 -1.04 -6.84 0.17
C ARG A 246 0.02 -7.55 -0.68
N ASP A 247 1.10 -6.85 -1.03
CA ASP A 247 2.17 -7.42 -1.84
C ASP A 247 2.87 -8.59 -1.15
N LEU A 248 3.24 -8.41 0.12
CA LEU A 248 3.82 -9.48 0.94
C LEU A 248 2.82 -10.60 1.18
N GLY A 249 1.55 -10.27 1.40
CA GLY A 249 0.46 -11.24 1.55
C GLY A 249 0.37 -12.15 0.33
N TYR A 250 0.46 -11.58 -0.87
CA TYR A 250 0.44 -12.32 -2.13
C TYR A 250 1.72 -13.14 -2.32
N ALA A 251 2.89 -12.49 -2.30
CA ALA A 251 4.18 -13.12 -2.60
C ALA A 251 4.53 -14.25 -1.63
N LEU A 252 4.21 -14.07 -0.35
CA LEU A 252 4.46 -15.04 0.71
C LEU A 252 3.25 -15.96 0.94
N ARG A 253 2.19 -15.89 0.13
CA ARG A 253 0.97 -16.72 0.23
C ARG A 253 0.33 -16.71 1.64
N LEU A 254 0.28 -15.55 2.28
CA LEU A 254 -0.28 -15.41 3.63
C LEU A 254 -1.80 -15.23 3.56
N ARG A 255 -2.55 -16.34 3.54
CA ARG A 255 -4.03 -16.30 3.50
C ARG A 255 -4.66 -15.38 4.54
N PRO A 256 -4.25 -15.36 5.81
CA PRO A 256 -4.84 -14.44 6.79
C PRO A 256 -4.66 -12.96 6.42
N VAL A 257 -3.53 -12.59 5.81
CA VAL A 257 -3.26 -11.21 5.37
C VAL A 257 -4.12 -10.87 4.16
N LEU A 258 -4.19 -11.78 3.19
CA LEU A 258 -5.02 -11.64 1.99
C LEU A 258 -6.51 -11.51 2.34
N THR A 259 -7.01 -12.31 3.29
CA THR A 259 -8.39 -12.21 3.77
C THR A 259 -8.63 -10.90 4.54
N ALA A 260 -7.69 -10.49 5.40
CA ALA A 260 -7.85 -9.25 6.17
C ALA A 260 -7.89 -8.00 5.27
N LEU A 261 -7.19 -8.02 4.13
CA LEU A 261 -7.08 -6.91 3.18
C LEU A 261 -7.86 -7.14 1.87
N SER A 262 -8.76 -8.12 1.84
CA SER A 262 -9.57 -8.41 0.66
C SER A 262 -10.57 -7.29 0.39
N SER A 263 -10.95 -7.12 -0.88
CA SER A 263 -11.95 -6.13 -1.27
C SER A 263 -13.23 -6.22 -0.43
N GLY A 264 -13.66 -5.09 0.13
CA GLY A 264 -14.83 -4.98 1.00
C GLY A 264 -14.62 -5.48 2.44
N SER A 265 -13.39 -5.79 2.85
CA SER A 265 -13.09 -5.98 4.27
C SER A 265 -13.11 -4.63 5.01
N PRO A 266 -13.26 -4.63 6.35
CA PRO A 266 -13.19 -3.39 7.13
C PRO A 266 -11.87 -2.61 6.98
N LEU A 267 -10.75 -3.31 6.70
CA LEU A 267 -9.46 -2.66 6.48
C LEU A 267 -9.32 -2.15 5.05
N ASP A 268 -9.95 -2.80 4.08
CA ASP A 268 -10.03 -2.32 2.70
C ASP A 268 -10.90 -1.06 2.59
N ASP A 269 -12.07 -1.06 3.23
CA ASP A 269 -12.94 0.12 3.34
C ASP A 269 -12.23 1.32 4.00
N LEU A 270 -11.37 1.02 4.98
CA LEU A 270 -10.54 2.01 5.65
C LEU A 270 -9.51 2.61 4.68
N ASP A 271 -8.79 1.75 3.96
CA ASP A 271 -7.81 2.14 2.95
C ASP A 271 -8.44 3.01 1.85
N ASP A 272 -9.59 2.62 1.33
CA ASP A 272 -10.38 3.39 0.38
C ASP A 272 -10.81 4.75 0.93
N ALA A 273 -11.24 4.79 2.19
CA ALA A 273 -11.59 6.05 2.86
C ALA A 273 -10.36 6.96 3.04
N MET A 274 -9.18 6.40 3.33
CA MET A 274 -7.91 7.13 3.44
C MET A 274 -7.46 7.69 2.09
N ARG A 275 -7.51 6.89 1.02
CA ARG A 275 -7.22 7.37 -0.35
C ARG A 275 -8.19 8.45 -0.79
N ALA A 276 -9.49 8.28 -0.55
CA ALA A 276 -10.46 9.33 -0.83
C ALA A 276 -10.13 10.61 -0.04
N ALA A 277 -9.72 10.49 1.22
CA ALA A 277 -9.36 11.62 2.09
C ALA A 277 -8.08 12.36 1.67
N SER A 278 -7.11 11.68 1.05
CA SER A 278 -5.87 12.29 0.56
C SER A 278 -6.08 13.07 -0.75
N ASP A 279 -7.00 12.65 -1.61
CA ASP A 279 -7.37 13.35 -2.87
C ASP A 279 -7.92 14.77 -2.65
N GLY A 280 -8.40 15.08 -1.44
CA GLY A 280 -8.98 16.37 -1.10
C GLY A 280 -10.34 16.67 -1.77
N GLY A 281 -10.76 17.93 -1.72
CA GLY A 281 -12.04 18.36 -2.30
C GLY A 281 -13.28 17.69 -1.68
N VAL A 282 -14.35 17.56 -2.48
CA VAL A 282 -15.62 16.95 -2.04
C VAL A 282 -15.43 15.47 -1.71
N ARG A 283 -14.70 14.71 -2.55
CA ARG A 283 -14.35 13.30 -2.33
C ARG A 283 -13.59 13.13 -1.01
N GLY A 284 -12.62 13.99 -0.73
CA GLY A 284 -11.86 13.95 0.53
C GLY A 284 -12.64 14.35 1.78
N TYR A 285 -13.62 15.24 1.66
CA TYR A 285 -14.54 15.52 2.77
C TYR A 285 -15.35 14.27 3.15
N PHE A 286 -15.91 13.56 2.17
CA PHE A 286 -16.63 12.31 2.42
C PHE A 286 -15.71 11.19 2.90
N GLY A 287 -14.49 11.08 2.34
CA GLY A 287 -13.47 10.14 2.79
C GLY A 287 -13.15 10.30 4.28
N ARG A 288 -12.92 11.54 4.75
CA ARG A 288 -12.70 11.83 6.18
C ARG A 288 -13.91 11.49 7.05
N ARG A 289 -15.13 11.71 6.56
CA ARG A 289 -16.36 11.34 7.29
C ARG A 289 -16.49 9.82 7.42
N ARG A 290 -16.22 9.07 6.35
CA ARG A 290 -16.24 7.60 6.34
C ARG A 290 -15.15 7.03 7.25
N MET A 291 -13.92 7.54 7.12
CA MET A 291 -12.78 7.16 7.97
C MET A 291 -13.11 7.32 9.46
N ARG A 292 -13.78 8.42 9.85
CA ARG A 292 -14.15 8.65 11.26
C ARG A 292 -15.18 7.67 11.81
N LYS A 293 -15.95 6.99 10.96
CA LYS A 293 -16.90 5.94 11.37
C LYS A 293 -16.19 4.62 11.65
N ILE A 294 -14.99 4.41 11.10
CA ILE A 294 -14.22 3.17 11.30
C ILE A 294 -13.50 3.25 12.63
N GLY A 295 -13.59 2.19 13.44
CA GLY A 295 -12.99 2.18 14.78
C GLY A 295 -11.48 2.07 14.73
N ALA A 296 -10.76 3.12 15.13
CA ALA A 296 -9.29 3.14 15.23
C ALA A 296 -8.71 1.95 16.01
N GLN A 297 -9.38 1.51 17.07
CA GLN A 297 -8.99 0.38 17.90
C GLN A 297 -9.10 -0.93 17.12
N GLN A 298 -10.20 -1.13 16.39
CA GLN A 298 -10.41 -2.32 15.56
C GLN A 298 -9.39 -2.37 14.42
N ALA A 299 -9.17 -1.24 13.75
CA ALA A 299 -8.13 -1.11 12.74
C ALA A 299 -6.74 -1.46 13.31
N SER A 300 -6.39 -0.93 14.48
CA SER A 300 -5.11 -1.22 15.13
C SER A 300 -4.93 -2.70 15.52
N LEU A 301 -6.03 -3.38 15.86
CA LEU A 301 -6.02 -4.80 16.20
C LEU A 301 -5.78 -5.66 14.96
N GLY A 302 -6.49 -5.37 13.87
CA GLY A 302 -6.29 -6.04 12.57
C GLY A 302 -4.87 -5.87 12.05
N TRP A 303 -4.34 -4.65 12.11
CA TRP A 303 -2.96 -4.35 11.71
C TRP A 303 -1.91 -5.07 12.56
N ARG A 304 -2.12 -5.18 13.88
CA ARG A 304 -1.23 -5.98 14.73
C ARG A 304 -1.18 -7.44 14.29
N THR A 305 -2.32 -8.02 13.90
CA THR A 305 -2.37 -9.39 13.38
C THR A 305 -1.63 -9.51 12.06
N ILE A 306 -1.87 -8.59 11.10
CA ILE A 306 -1.17 -8.57 9.80
C ILE A 306 0.35 -8.52 10.00
N ILE A 307 0.85 -7.58 10.80
CA ILE A 307 2.28 -7.42 11.08
C ILE A 307 2.84 -8.67 11.74
N GLY A 308 2.10 -9.30 12.65
CA GLY A 308 2.50 -10.56 13.28
C GLY A 308 2.66 -11.70 12.28
N LYS A 309 1.71 -11.84 11.34
CA LYS A 309 1.75 -12.87 10.28
C LYS A 309 2.91 -12.66 9.31
N ILE A 310 3.16 -11.42 8.90
CA ILE A 310 4.32 -11.07 8.07
C ILE A 310 5.60 -11.37 8.84
N SER A 311 5.74 -10.86 10.07
CA SER A 311 6.95 -11.03 10.89
C SER A 311 7.30 -12.51 11.15
N ALA A 312 6.30 -13.38 11.25
CA ALA A 312 6.49 -14.81 11.48
C ALA A 312 7.18 -15.55 10.32
N VAL A 313 7.12 -15.00 9.10
CA VAL A 313 7.72 -15.58 7.89
C VAL A 313 8.92 -14.78 7.37
N VAL A 314 9.51 -13.93 8.21
CA VAL A 314 10.74 -13.21 7.89
C VAL A 314 11.95 -13.99 8.35
N ASP A 315 12.90 -14.18 7.44
CA ASP A 315 14.23 -14.71 7.70
C ASP A 315 15.24 -13.54 7.74
N TRP A 316 15.64 -13.15 8.95
CA TRP A 316 16.63 -12.10 9.18
C TRP A 316 18.05 -12.65 8.98
N ARG A 317 18.81 -12.02 8.08
CA ARG A 317 20.20 -12.37 7.79
C ARG A 317 21.14 -11.18 7.98
N ASP A 318 22.38 -11.51 8.33
CA ASP A 318 23.49 -10.58 8.56
C ASP A 318 24.71 -11.01 7.73
#